data_AF-A0A831V0W8-F1
#
_entry.id   AF-A0A831V0W8-F1
#
_cell.length_a   1.000
_cell.length_b   1.000
_cell.length_c   1.000
_cell.angle_alpha   90.00
_cell.angle_beta   90.00
_cell.angle_gamma   90.00
#
_symmetry.space_group_name_H-M   'P 1'
#
loop_
_entity.id
_entity.type
_entity.pdbx_description
1 polymer ?
#
loop_
_entity_poly.entity_id
_entity_poly.type
_entity_poly.pdbx_seq_one_letter_code
_entity_poly.pdbx_strand_id
1 'polypeptide(L)'
;MTLRVIYCGTPDFAVPALEALARQGAIGGESLELVAAYTQPDRPSGRGKKLTASPVKRAALELGLPVEQPVSLRDENAQTRLAEYQPDLLVVAAYGLILPPSVLDLPRFGAINIHASLLPRWRGAAPINRAIEAGDTETGITIMQMEAGLDT
;
A
#
# COMPACT_ATOMS: atom_id res chain seq x y z
N MET A 1 -13.39 -17.16 10.44
CA MET A 1 -12.65 -17.19 9.16
C MET A 1 -11.46 -16.23 9.29
N THR A 2 -10.44 -16.36 8.45
CA THR A 2 -9.23 -15.51 8.50
C THR A 2 -9.19 -14.63 7.27
N LEU A 3 -9.16 -13.31 7.47
CA LEU A 3 -9.01 -12.31 6.42
C LEU A 3 -7.53 -12.19 6.05
N ARG A 4 -7.19 -12.56 4.81
CA ARG A 4 -5.82 -12.54 4.28
C ARG A 4 -5.55 -11.21 3.60
N VAL A 5 -4.62 -10.42 4.15
CA VAL A 5 -4.36 -9.06 3.70
C VAL A 5 -2.94 -8.95 3.15
N ILE A 6 -2.81 -8.35 1.98
CA ILE A 6 -1.52 -7.88 1.46
C ILE A 6 -1.43 -6.37 1.68
N TYR A 7 -0.28 -5.93 2.18
CA TYR A 7 0.01 -4.52 2.37
C TYR A 7 0.93 -3.99 1.25
N CYS A 8 0.54 -2.93 0.55
CA CYS A 8 1.30 -2.33 -0.54
C CYS A 8 1.72 -0.90 -0.18
N GLY A 9 3.00 -0.66 0.07
CA GLY A 9 3.48 0.68 0.42
C GLY A 9 4.98 0.86 0.27
N THR A 10 5.47 2.09 0.34
CA THR A 10 6.92 2.36 0.15
C THR A 10 7.52 3.33 1.16
N PRO A 11 7.07 4.61 1.24
CA PRO A 11 7.74 5.60 2.07
C PRO A 11 7.37 5.47 3.55
N ASP A 12 8.00 6.31 4.40
CA ASP A 12 7.74 6.35 5.85
C ASP A 12 6.26 6.59 6.18
N PHE A 13 5.54 7.36 5.35
CA PHE A 13 4.09 7.56 5.47
C PHE A 13 3.30 6.24 5.54
N ALA A 14 3.76 5.20 4.85
CA ALA A 14 3.10 3.91 4.78
C ALA A 14 3.51 2.96 5.92
N VAL A 15 4.49 3.28 6.76
CA VAL A 15 4.94 2.37 7.82
C VAL A 15 3.93 2.25 8.97
N PRO A 16 3.35 3.35 9.51
CA PRO A 16 2.44 3.25 10.65
C PRO A 16 1.22 2.36 10.41
N ALA A 17 0.65 2.40 9.20
CA ALA A 17 -0.49 1.58 8.85
C ALA A 17 -0.14 0.08 8.73
N LEU A 18 1.04 -0.25 8.18
CA LEU A 18 1.54 -1.63 8.17
C LEU A 18 1.65 -2.19 9.59
N GLU A 19 2.32 -1.46 10.47
CA GLU A 19 2.52 -1.89 11.85
C GLU A 19 1.21 -1.99 12.63
N ALA A 20 0.29 -1.06 12.41
CA ALA A 20 -1.03 -1.09 13.03
C ALA A 20 -1.81 -2.35 12.61
N LEU A 21 -1.82 -2.68 11.31
CA LEU A 21 -2.46 -3.89 10.81
C LEU A 21 -1.80 -5.15 11.36
N ALA A 22 -0.47 -5.19 11.46
CA ALA A 22 0.25 -6.33 12.02
C ALA A 22 -0.10 -6.58 13.50
N ARG A 23 -0.42 -5.52 14.25
CA ARG A 23 -0.81 -5.62 15.67
C ARG A 23 -2.29 -5.89 15.89
N GLN A 24 -3.15 -5.63 14.91
CA GLN A 24 -4.61 -5.64 15.08
C GLN A 24 -5.16 -7.06 15.39
N GLY A 25 -4.61 -8.10 14.76
CA GLY A 25 -4.91 -9.53 15.01
C GLY A 25 -6.33 -10.00 14.62
N ALA A 26 -7.35 -9.15 14.74
CA ALA A 26 -8.74 -9.43 14.37
C ALA A 26 -9.53 -8.15 14.04
N ILE A 27 -10.51 -8.27 13.12
CA ILE A 27 -11.45 -7.20 12.74
C ILE A 27 -12.85 -7.81 12.62
N GLY A 28 -13.86 -7.19 13.24
CA GLY A 28 -15.25 -7.63 13.11
C GLY A 28 -15.55 -9.05 13.60
N GLY A 29 -14.69 -9.61 14.47
CA GLY A 29 -14.79 -11.01 14.93
C GLY A 29 -14.08 -12.03 14.02
N GLU A 30 -13.47 -11.59 12.92
CA GLU A 30 -12.62 -12.41 12.05
C GLU A 30 -11.14 -12.18 12.38
N SER A 31 -10.32 -13.24 12.30
CA SER A 31 -8.86 -13.10 12.43
C SER A 31 -8.31 -12.35 11.22
N LEU A 32 -7.27 -11.54 11.42
CA LEU A 32 -6.56 -10.86 10.35
C LEU A 32 -5.15 -11.41 10.23
N GLU A 33 -4.76 -11.78 9.02
CA GLU A 33 -3.42 -12.26 8.69
C GLU A 33 -2.80 -11.37 7.61
N LEU A 34 -1.69 -10.70 7.93
CA LEU A 34 -0.86 -10.06 6.91
C LEU A 34 0.00 -11.13 6.24
N VAL A 35 -0.28 -11.42 4.96
CA VAL A 35 0.35 -12.55 4.25
C VAL A 35 1.58 -12.14 3.45
N ALA A 36 1.67 -10.86 3.05
CA ALA A 36 2.83 -10.29 2.37
C ALA A 36 2.84 -8.76 2.46
N ALA A 37 4.03 -8.18 2.30
CA ALA A 37 4.23 -6.76 2.08
C ALA A 37 4.84 -6.51 0.69
N TYR A 38 4.17 -5.70 -0.12
CA TYR A 38 4.63 -5.27 -1.42
C TYR A 38 5.22 -3.86 -1.32
N THR A 39 6.41 -3.68 -1.88
CA THR A 39 7.09 -2.37 -1.86
C THR A 39 7.89 -2.15 -3.14
N GLN A 40 8.25 -0.89 -3.44
CA GLN A 40 9.11 -0.62 -4.60
C GLN A 40 10.45 -1.35 -4.46
N PRO A 41 11.10 -1.73 -5.59
CA PRO A 41 12.48 -2.16 -5.59
C PRO A 41 13.38 -1.15 -4.89
N ASP A 42 14.43 -1.64 -4.22
CA ASP A 42 15.40 -0.78 -3.55
C ASP A 42 16.00 0.21 -4.55
N ARG A 43 16.11 1.49 -4.15
CA ARG A 43 16.65 2.54 -5.01
C ARG A 43 17.83 3.24 -4.35
N PRO A 44 18.79 3.74 -5.13
CA PRO A 44 19.84 4.61 -4.64
C PRO A 44 19.26 5.85 -3.94
N SER A 45 19.68 6.12 -2.70
CA SER A 45 19.17 7.25 -1.92
C SER A 45 20.27 8.02 -1.19
N GLY A 46 19.99 9.26 -0.79
CA GLY A 46 20.89 10.11 -0.01
C GLY A 46 22.19 10.53 -0.72
N ARG A 47 23.08 11.18 0.04
CA ARG A 47 24.43 11.52 -0.44
C ARG A 47 25.24 10.24 -0.61
N GLY A 48 25.79 10.01 -1.81
CA GLY A 48 26.55 8.80 -2.14
C GLY A 48 25.72 7.67 -2.79
N LYS A 49 24.40 7.86 -2.97
CA LYS A 49 23.54 7.00 -3.80
C LYS A 49 23.70 5.49 -3.50
N LYS A 50 23.79 5.12 -2.22
CA LYS A 50 23.82 3.71 -1.83
C LYS A 50 22.43 3.10 -2.01
N LEU A 51 22.38 1.86 -2.47
CA LEU A 51 21.13 1.10 -2.56
C LEU A 51 20.54 0.99 -1.15
N THR A 52 19.32 1.48 -0.97
CA THR A 52 18.67 1.56 0.33
C THR A 52 17.30 0.89 0.26
N ALA A 53 17.04 0.00 1.22
CA ALA A 53 15.72 -0.61 1.40
C ALA A 53 14.66 0.47 1.69
N SER A 54 13.46 0.30 1.15
CA SER A 54 12.35 1.19 1.48
C SER A 54 12.00 1.13 2.97
N PRO A 55 11.44 2.20 3.56
CA PRO A 55 10.89 2.16 4.91
C PRO A 55 9.95 0.97 5.16
N VAL A 56 9.01 0.71 4.23
CA VAL A 56 8.08 -0.42 4.33
C VAL A 56 8.80 -1.77 4.27
N LYS A 57 9.82 -1.93 3.41
CA LYS A 57 10.63 -3.15 3.38
C LYS A 57 11.26 -3.45 4.74
N ARG A 58 11.88 -2.46 5.38
CA ARG A 58 12.54 -2.64 6.67
C ARG A 58 11.54 -3.07 7.74
N ALA A 59 10.43 -2.35 7.85
CA ALA A 59 9.37 -2.68 8.81
C ALA A 59 8.76 -4.08 8.56
N ALA A 60 8.51 -4.44 7.30
CA ALA A 60 7.99 -5.77 6.97
C ALA A 60 8.94 -6.90 7.35
N LEU A 61 10.26 -6.73 7.13
CA LEU A 61 11.27 -7.70 7.54
C LEU A 61 11.35 -7.84 9.07
N GLU A 62 11.26 -6.74 9.82
CA GLU A 62 11.22 -6.76 11.29
C GLU A 62 9.97 -7.48 11.83
N LEU A 63 8.86 -7.38 11.11
CA LEU A 63 7.61 -8.10 11.41
C LEU A 63 7.62 -9.57 10.93
N GLY A 64 8.68 -10.02 10.26
CA GLY A 64 8.78 -11.39 9.72
C GLY A 64 7.87 -11.67 8.52
N LEU A 65 7.43 -10.62 7.81
CA LEU A 65 6.55 -10.75 6.66
C LEU A 65 7.34 -11.08 5.38
N PRO A 66 6.78 -11.91 4.48
CA PRO A 66 7.27 -12.02 3.11
C PRO A 66 7.26 -10.64 2.43
N VAL A 67 8.35 -10.30 1.74
CA VAL A 67 8.49 -9.03 1.01
C VAL A 67 8.57 -9.28 -0.48
N GLU A 68 7.69 -8.64 -1.23
CA GLU A 68 7.64 -8.69 -2.69
C GLU A 68 8.00 -7.32 -3.29
N GLN A 69 8.89 -7.30 -4.29
CA GLN A 69 9.39 -6.08 -4.92
C GLN A 69 9.27 -6.10 -6.46
N PRO A 70 8.07 -6.29 -7.02
CA PRO A 70 7.91 -6.24 -8.47
C PRO A 70 8.27 -4.85 -9.02
N VAL A 71 8.83 -4.82 -10.22
CA VAL A 71 9.04 -3.55 -10.95
C VAL A 71 7.72 -3.04 -11.55
N SER A 72 6.80 -3.95 -11.85
CA SER A 72 5.50 -3.70 -12.46
C SER A 72 4.50 -4.76 -12.00
N LEU A 73 3.26 -4.36 -11.77
CA LEU A 73 2.13 -5.28 -11.52
C LEU A 73 1.41 -5.70 -12.80
N ARG A 74 1.84 -5.21 -13.97
CA ARG A 74 1.34 -5.66 -15.27
C ARG A 74 1.93 -7.00 -15.70
N ASP A 75 3.02 -7.43 -15.07
CA ASP A 75 3.76 -8.63 -15.43
C ASP A 75 3.04 -9.88 -14.90
N GLU A 76 2.84 -10.90 -15.75
CA GLU A 76 2.11 -12.12 -15.42
C GLU A 76 2.72 -12.88 -14.23
N ASN A 77 4.05 -12.87 -14.10
CA ASN A 77 4.74 -13.48 -12.97
C ASN A 77 4.42 -12.78 -11.64
N ALA A 78 4.33 -11.44 -11.66
CA ALA A 78 3.96 -10.67 -10.46
C ALA A 78 2.51 -10.92 -10.06
N GLN A 79 1.61 -11.06 -11.04
CA GLN A 79 0.20 -11.38 -10.81
C GLN A 79 0.02 -12.80 -10.29
N THR A 80 0.72 -13.77 -10.89
CA THR A 80 0.74 -15.17 -10.41
C THR A 80 1.21 -15.22 -8.97
N ARG A 81 2.33 -14.55 -8.66
CA ARG A 81 2.85 -14.52 -7.29
C ARG A 81 1.87 -13.89 -6.31
N LEU A 82 1.22 -12.80 -6.69
CA LEU A 82 0.19 -12.15 -5.87
C LEU A 82 -1.01 -13.09 -5.63
N ALA A 83 -1.43 -13.86 -6.65
CA ALA A 83 -2.51 -14.84 -6.55
C ALA A 83 -2.20 -16.00 -5.60
N GLU A 84 -0.95 -16.46 -5.53
CA GLU A 84 -0.52 -17.54 -4.64
C GLU A 84 -0.76 -17.23 -3.16
N TYR A 85 -0.73 -15.94 -2.80
CA TYR A 85 -1.06 -15.49 -1.44
C TYR A 85 -2.55 -15.59 -1.12
N GLN A 86 -3.43 -15.79 -2.10
CA GLN A 86 -4.89 -15.84 -1.94
C GLN A 86 -5.41 -14.68 -1.08
N PRO A 87 -5.14 -13.41 -1.47
CA PRO A 87 -5.56 -12.27 -0.67
C PRO A 87 -7.08 -12.09 -0.72
N ASP A 88 -7.66 -11.72 0.41
CA ASP A 88 -9.03 -11.21 0.48
C ASP A 88 -9.06 -9.70 0.23
N LEU A 89 -8.01 -8.97 0.60
CA LEU A 89 -7.93 -7.50 0.49
C LEU A 89 -6.49 -7.03 0.24
N LEU A 90 -6.33 -6.01 -0.62
CA LEU A 90 -5.11 -5.21 -0.68
C LEU A 90 -5.29 -3.90 0.09
N VAL A 91 -4.35 -3.56 0.96
CA VAL A 91 -4.28 -2.24 1.60
C VAL A 91 -3.12 -1.48 0.99
N VAL A 92 -3.40 -0.37 0.33
CA VAL A 92 -2.44 0.43 -0.42
C VAL A 92 -2.19 1.75 0.29
N ALA A 93 -0.92 2.14 0.44
CA ALA A 93 -0.53 3.44 0.97
C ALA A 93 0.77 3.90 0.30
N ALA A 94 0.70 4.94 -0.52
CA ALA A 94 1.86 5.54 -1.19
C ALA A 94 2.79 4.49 -1.87
N TYR A 95 2.22 3.55 -2.61
CA TYR A 95 2.96 2.42 -3.19
C TYR A 95 3.75 2.76 -4.47
N GLY A 96 3.22 3.66 -5.29
CA GLY A 96 3.89 4.18 -6.48
C GLY A 96 3.90 3.26 -7.71
N LEU A 97 3.32 2.05 -7.64
CA LEU A 97 2.95 1.28 -8.83
C LEU A 97 1.46 1.43 -9.13
N ILE A 98 1.12 1.36 -10.41
CA ILE A 98 -0.27 1.28 -10.87
C ILE A 98 -0.75 -0.16 -10.68
N LEU A 99 -1.90 -0.33 -10.03
CA LEU A 99 -2.59 -1.61 -9.95
C LEU A 99 -3.47 -1.75 -11.19
N PRO A 100 -3.18 -2.67 -12.13
CA PRO A 100 -4.06 -2.92 -13.26
C PRO A 100 -5.36 -3.60 -12.80
N PRO A 101 -6.44 -3.58 -13.61
CA PRO A 101 -7.70 -4.25 -13.29
C PRO A 101 -7.53 -5.72 -12.87
N SER A 102 -6.62 -6.46 -13.53
CA SER A 102 -6.33 -7.87 -13.18
C SER A 102 -5.81 -8.06 -11.75
N VAL A 103 -5.22 -7.03 -11.13
CA VAL A 103 -4.81 -7.05 -9.72
C VAL A 103 -5.91 -6.51 -8.81
N LEU A 104 -6.68 -5.52 -9.25
CA LEU A 104 -7.81 -4.98 -8.47
C LEU A 104 -8.93 -6.00 -8.29
N ASP A 105 -9.16 -6.86 -9.30
CA ASP A 105 -10.24 -7.84 -9.33
C ASP A 105 -9.88 -9.18 -8.65
N LEU A 106 -8.60 -9.38 -8.32
CA LEU A 106 -8.10 -10.65 -7.78
C LEU A 106 -8.53 -10.90 -6.32
N PRO A 107 -8.39 -9.94 -5.38
CA PRO A 107 -8.85 -10.13 -4.00
C PRO A 107 -10.37 -10.04 -3.89
N ARG A 108 -10.95 -10.84 -2.98
CA ARG A 108 -12.39 -10.89 -2.74
C ARG A 108 -13.05 -9.52 -2.49
N PHE A 109 -12.36 -8.63 -1.78
CA PHE A 109 -12.81 -7.29 -1.42
C PHE A 109 -12.06 -6.19 -2.19
N GLY A 110 -11.28 -6.58 -3.22
CA GLY A 110 -10.48 -5.68 -4.03
C GLY A 110 -9.35 -4.99 -3.25
N ALA A 111 -9.14 -3.70 -3.52
CA ALA A 111 -8.08 -2.90 -2.94
C ALA A 111 -8.63 -1.60 -2.34
N ILE A 112 -8.13 -1.22 -1.17
CA ILE A 112 -8.37 0.09 -0.57
C ILE A 112 -7.09 0.91 -0.54
N ASN A 113 -7.21 2.23 -0.74
CA ASN A 113 -6.09 3.17 -0.64
C ASN A 113 -6.25 4.08 0.58
N ILE A 114 -5.15 4.30 1.30
CA ILE A 114 -4.99 5.30 2.35
C ILE A 114 -4.47 6.58 1.68
N HIS A 115 -5.40 7.44 1.28
CA HIS A 115 -5.09 8.69 0.58
C HIS A 115 -4.92 9.85 1.55
N ALA A 116 -3.85 10.65 1.37
CA ALA A 116 -3.46 11.70 2.32
C ALA A 116 -4.14 13.06 2.07
N SER A 117 -5.43 13.04 1.73
CA SER A 117 -6.30 14.22 1.74
C SER A 117 -7.75 13.86 2.10
N LEU A 118 -8.57 14.89 2.29
CA LEU A 118 -10.02 14.78 2.32
C LEU A 118 -10.55 14.81 0.88
N LEU A 119 -10.78 13.62 0.29
CA LEU A 119 -11.31 13.51 -1.07
C LEU A 119 -12.72 14.15 -1.18
N PRO A 120 -13.10 14.70 -2.36
CA PRO A 120 -12.40 14.62 -3.65
C PRO A 120 -11.27 15.65 -3.81
N ARG A 121 -10.97 16.47 -2.79
CA ARG A 121 -9.91 17.47 -2.85
C ARG A 121 -8.54 16.79 -2.84
N TRP A 122 -7.61 17.29 -3.66
CA TRP A 122 -6.24 16.82 -3.78
C TRP A 122 -6.06 15.33 -4.16
N ARG A 123 -6.76 14.88 -5.20
CA ARG A 123 -6.38 13.64 -5.91
C ARG A 123 -4.92 13.71 -6.42
N GLY A 124 -4.25 12.58 -6.53
CA GLY A 124 -2.92 12.46 -7.10
C GLY A 124 -1.79 12.45 -6.08
N ALA A 125 -0.58 12.75 -6.56
CA ALA A 125 0.65 12.28 -5.91
C ALA A 125 1.18 13.10 -4.71
N ALA A 126 0.74 14.36 -4.53
CA ALA A 126 1.32 15.26 -3.53
C ALA A 126 0.27 16.00 -2.66
N PRO A 127 -0.75 15.30 -2.13
CA PRO A 127 -1.88 15.96 -1.48
C PRO A 127 -1.48 16.80 -0.25
N ILE A 128 -0.53 16.31 0.55
CA ILE A 128 -0.05 17.01 1.75
C ILE A 128 0.57 18.36 1.37
N ASN A 129 1.49 18.37 0.41
CA ASN A 129 2.16 19.58 -0.04
C ASN A 129 1.17 20.60 -0.61
N ARG A 130 0.19 20.12 -1.40
CA ARG A 130 -0.78 21.00 -2.06
C ARG A 130 -1.78 21.62 -1.08
N ALA A 131 -2.23 20.87 -0.08
CA ALA A 131 -3.07 21.42 0.99
C ALA A 131 -2.36 22.57 1.73
N ILE A 132 -1.08 22.38 2.07
CA ILE A 132 -0.26 23.41 2.74
C ILE A 132 -0.06 24.63 1.82
N GLU A 133 0.33 24.40 0.56
CA GLU A 133 0.57 25.46 -0.43
C GLU A 133 -0.67 26.32 -0.68
N ALA A 134 -1.85 25.72 -0.72
CA ALA A 134 -3.11 26.41 -0.92
C ALA A 134 -3.63 27.13 0.34
N GLY A 135 -2.98 26.94 1.49
CA GLY A 135 -3.42 27.50 2.77
C GLY A 135 -4.69 26.84 3.31
N ASP A 136 -4.92 25.55 3.03
CA ASP A 136 -6.06 24.82 3.57
C ASP A 136 -5.98 24.79 5.11
N THR A 137 -7.09 25.13 5.78
CA THR A 137 -7.17 25.12 7.25
C THR A 137 -7.38 23.73 7.82
N GLU A 138 -7.76 22.78 6.98
CA GLU A 138 -7.96 21.37 7.32
C GLU A 138 -7.49 20.46 6.19
N THR A 139 -7.01 19.28 6.56
CA THR A 139 -6.72 18.16 5.68
C THR A 139 -6.90 16.87 6.48
N GLY A 140 -6.67 15.71 5.89
CA GLY A 140 -6.86 14.45 6.58
C GLY A 140 -6.53 13.25 5.73
N ILE A 141 -7.10 12.11 6.12
CA ILE A 141 -6.96 10.83 5.42
C ILE A 141 -8.32 10.42 4.90
N THR A 142 -8.36 9.94 3.65
CA THR A 142 -9.50 9.20 3.11
C THR A 142 -9.10 7.75 2.89
N ILE A 143 -9.91 6.82 3.39
CA ILE A 143 -9.85 5.41 2.98
C ILE A 143 -10.85 5.24 1.85
N MET A 144 -10.38 4.88 0.67
CA MET A 144 -11.22 4.72 -0.52
C MET A 144 -11.05 3.34 -1.14
N GLN A 145 -12.12 2.80 -1.72
CA GLN A 145 -12.02 1.67 -2.63
C GLN A 145 -11.28 2.14 -3.89
N MET A 146 -10.31 1.36 -4.35
CA MET A 146 -9.60 1.65 -5.59
C MET A 146 -10.42 1.16 -6.79
N GLU A 147 -10.55 2.03 -7.79
CA GLU A 147 -11.04 1.70 -9.13
C GLU A 147 -9.91 1.82 -10.15
N ALA A 148 -10.20 1.58 -11.43
CA ALA A 148 -9.21 1.72 -12.50
C ALA A 148 -8.72 3.18 -12.69
N GLY A 149 -9.52 4.16 -12.25
CA GLY A 149 -9.15 5.58 -12.26
C GLY A 149 -8.23 5.96 -11.11
N LEU A 150 -7.47 7.04 -11.28
CA LEU A 150 -6.57 7.55 -10.24
C LEU A 150 -7.34 8.33 -9.18
N ASP A 151 -7.42 7.78 -7.97
CA ASP A 151 -8.10 8.38 -6.81
C ASP A 151 -9.56 8.80 -7.08
N THR A 152 -10.24 8.07 -7.97
CA THR A 152 -11.59 8.36 -8.44
C THR A 152 -12.67 7.71 -7.60
#